data_AF-A0A855K496-F1
#
_entry.id   AF-A0A855K496-F1
#
_cell.length_a   1.000
_cell.length_b   1.000
_cell.length_c   1.000
_cell.angle_alpha   90.00
_cell.angle_beta   90.00
_cell.angle_gamma   90.00
#
_symmetry.space_group_name_H-M   'P 1'
#
loop_
_entity.id
_entity.type
_entity.pdbx_description
1 polymer ?
#
loop_
_entity_poly.entity_id
_entity_poly.type
_entity_poly.pdbx_seq_one_letter_code
_entity_poly.pdbx_strand_id
1 'polypeptide(L)' 'DEIIQFAKDDITSLSHLLGDKVFFLGAIPTSIDACTYGFLVQQLYVPWEGPLTAHAKSFANLHSYCERMKNQYW' A
#
# COMPACT_ATOMS: atom_id res chain seq x y z
N ASP A 1 -17.59 -8.49 8.07
CA ASP A 1 -16.89 -9.64 7.47
C ASP A 1 -16.59 -9.43 5.99
N GLU A 2 -17.61 -9.25 5.14
CA GLU A 2 -17.44 -9.06 3.69
C GLU A 2 -16.62 -7.82 3.29
N ILE A 3 -16.91 -6.64 3.87
CA ILE A 3 -16.17 -5.39 3.56
C ILE A 3 -14.68 -5.50 3.93
N ILE A 4 -14.38 -6.15 5.05
CA ILE A 4 -12.98 -6.37 5.46
C ILE A 4 -12.30 -7.30 4.47
N GLN A 5 -13.00 -8.33 3.97
CA GLN A 5 -12.45 -9.22 2.97
C GLN A 5 -12.15 -8.49 1.66
N PHE A 6 -13.08 -7.66 1.15
CA PHE A 6 -12.83 -6.85 -0.04
C PHE A 6 -11.61 -5.93 0.13
N ALA A 7 -11.50 -5.25 1.27
CA ALA A 7 -10.34 -4.40 1.52
C ALA A 7 -9.02 -5.20 1.59
N LYS A 8 -9.04 -6.45 2.10
CA LYS A 8 -7.87 -7.33 2.08
C LYS A 8 -7.52 -7.76 0.65
N ASP A 9 -8.51 -8.10 -0.15
CA ASP A 9 -8.33 -8.51 -1.55
C ASP A 9 -7.78 -7.36 -2.40
N ASP A 10 -8.21 -6.12 -2.14
CA ASP A 10 -7.67 -4.91 -2.76
C ASP A 10 -6.19 -4.71 -2.39
N ILE A 11 -5.83 -4.82 -1.11
CA ILE A 11 -4.43 -4.72 -0.65
C ILE A 11 -3.56 -5.79 -1.30
N THR A 12 -4.04 -7.03 -1.37
CA THR A 12 -3.35 -8.14 -2.04
C THR A 12 -3.17 -7.84 -3.54
N SER A 13 -4.20 -7.34 -4.20
CA SER A 13 -4.15 -6.98 -5.61
C SER A 13 -3.16 -5.84 -5.87
N LEU A 14 -3.09 -4.85 -4.98
CA LEU A 14 -2.09 -3.79 -5.04
C LEU A 14 -0.66 -4.34 -4.90
N SER A 15 -0.43 -5.26 -3.95
CA SER A 15 0.88 -5.90 -3.79
C SER A 15 1.28 -6.68 -5.06
N HIS A 16 0.36 -7.44 -5.66
CA HIS A 16 0.61 -8.16 -6.91
C HIS A 16 0.85 -7.22 -8.10
N LEU A 17 0.04 -6.16 -8.23
CA LEU A 17 0.14 -5.19 -9.32
C LEU A 17 1.47 -4.44 -9.26
N LEU A 18 1.88 -4.01 -8.06
CA LEU A 18 3.19 -3.42 -7.84
C LEU A 18 4.30 -4.42 -8.18
N GLY A 19 4.26 -5.63 -7.59
CA GLY A 19 5.33 -6.62 -7.71
C GLY A 19 6.67 -6.01 -7.32
N ASP A 20 7.65 -6.09 -8.22
CA ASP A 20 9.00 -5.53 -8.04
C ASP A 20 9.17 -4.12 -8.65
N LYS A 21 8.08 -3.49 -9.13
CA LYS A 21 8.15 -2.17 -9.76
C LYS A 21 8.42 -1.09 -8.71
N VAL A 22 9.04 0.00 -9.17
CA VAL A 22 9.28 1.19 -8.32
C VAL A 22 7.96 1.92 -8.05
N PHE A 23 7.13 2.10 -9.07
CA PHE A 23 5.78 2.67 -9.00
C PHE A 23 4.84 1.86 -9.89
N PHE A 24 3.53 2.02 -9.72
CA PHE A 24 2.54 1.17 -10.38
C PHE A 24 2.63 1.20 -11.92
N LEU A 25 3.00 2.34 -12.51
CA LEU A 25 3.10 2.54 -13.96
C LEU A 25 4.54 2.76 -14.46
N GLY A 26 5.57 2.42 -13.66
CA GLY A 26 6.96 2.47 -14.09
C GLY A 26 7.90 3.14 -13.08
N ALA A 27 8.82 3.96 -13.57
CA ALA A 27 9.85 4.59 -12.74
C ALA A 27 9.46 5.97 -12.19
N ILE A 28 8.37 6.56 -12.68
CA ILE A 28 7.88 7.88 -12.26
C ILE A 28 6.49 7.67 -11.63
N PRO A 29 6.21 8.22 -10.44
CA PRO A 29 4.91 8.07 -9.81
C PRO A 29 3.85 8.83 -10.61
N THR A 30 2.64 8.29 -10.60
CA THR A 30 1.46 8.87 -11.23
C THR A 30 0.35 9.06 -10.20
N SER A 31 -0.83 9.51 -10.63
CA SER A 31 -1.96 9.75 -9.72
C SER A 31 -2.40 8.50 -8.96
N ILE A 32 -2.22 7.30 -9.53
CA ILE A 32 -2.50 6.04 -8.84
C ILE A 32 -1.59 5.88 -7.62
N ASP A 33 -0.32 6.24 -7.74
CA ASP A 33 0.65 6.09 -6.65
C ASP A 33 0.27 7.02 -5.49
N ALA A 34 -0.06 8.28 -5.78
CA ALA A 34 -0.51 9.24 -4.77
C ALA A 34 -1.79 8.76 -4.05
N CYS A 35 -2.76 8.25 -4.81
CA CYS A 35 -4.01 7.71 -4.27
C CYS A 35 -3.74 6.49 -3.37
N THR A 36 -3.06 5.48 -3.90
CA THR A 36 -2.74 4.24 -3.18
C THR A 36 -1.91 4.50 -1.93
N TYR A 37 -0.92 5.40 -2.01
CA TYR A 37 -0.13 5.80 -0.86
C TYR A 37 -1.02 6.34 0.28
N GLY A 38 -1.95 7.26 -0.02
CA GLY A 38 -2.86 7.83 0.98
C GLY A 38 -3.72 6.80 1.72
N PHE A 39 -4.10 5.70 1.07
CA PHE A 39 -4.82 4.60 1.73
C PHE A 39 -3.89 3.67 2.51
N LEU A 40 -2.72 3.32 1.96
CA LEU A 40 -1.79 2.39 2.59
C LEU A 40 -1.15 2.98 3.86
N VAL A 41 -0.83 4.27 3.89
CA VAL A 41 -0.23 4.90 5.09
C VAL A 41 -1.13 4.85 6.31
N GLN A 42 -2.45 4.85 6.10
CA GLN A 42 -3.41 4.71 7.20
C GLN A 42 -3.30 3.33 7.85
N GLN A 43 -2.96 2.30 7.08
CA GLN A 43 -2.80 0.93 7.60
C GLN A 43 -1.38 0.68 8.13
N LEU A 44 -0.36 1.32 7.55
CA LEU A 44 1.04 1.03 7.88
C LEU A 44 1.63 1.93 8.96
N TYR A 45 1.20 3.19 9.08
CA TYR A 45 1.88 4.19 9.92
C TYR A 45 1.02 4.80 11.03
N VAL A 46 -0.31 4.65 10.98
CA VAL A 46 -1.17 5.07 12.09
C VAL A 46 -0.99 4.08 13.25
N PRO A 47 -0.88 4.56 14.51
CA PRO A 47 -0.72 3.69 15.68
C PRO A 47 -2.04 3.01 16.08
N TRP A 48 -2.57 2.21 15.17
CA TRP A 48 -3.79 1.42 15.32
C TRP A 48 -3.50 -0.02 14.88
N GLU A 49 -4.04 -1.00 15.60
CA GLU A 49 -3.95 -2.41 15.23
C GLU A 49 -5.31 -2.97 14.84
N GLY A 50 -5.36 -3.73 13.76
CA GLY A 50 -6.58 -4.30 13.21
C GLY A 50 -6.34 -5.28 12.08
N PRO A 51 -7.40 -5.93 11.56
CA PRO A 51 -7.26 -6.97 10.54
C PRO A 51 -6.69 -6.45 9.22
N LEU A 52 -6.93 -5.19 8.85
CA LEU A 52 -6.36 -4.57 7.65
C LEU A 52 -4.91 -4.15 7.87
N THR A 53 -4.58 -3.58 9.03
CA THR A 53 -3.20 -3.30 9.45
C THR A 53 -2.34 -4.56 9.37
N ALA A 54 -2.78 -5.65 9.99
CA ALA A 54 -2.06 -6.92 10.00
C ALA A 54 -1.87 -7.48 8.57
N HIS A 55 -2.90 -7.38 7.73
CA HIS A 55 -2.83 -7.82 6.34
C HIS A 55 -1.87 -6.97 5.51
N ALA A 56 -1.97 -5.64 5.58
CA ALA A 56 -1.07 -4.72 4.89
C ALA A 56 0.40 -4.91 5.30
N LYS A 57 0.67 -5.05 6.60
CA LYS A 57 2.02 -5.28 7.15
C LYS A 57 2.64 -6.61 6.70
N SER A 58 1.85 -7.57 6.21
CA SER A 58 2.37 -8.83 5.67
C SER A 58 3.07 -8.69 4.30
N PHE A 59 2.87 -7.55 3.60
CA PHE A 59 3.43 -7.29 2.28
C PHE A 59 4.63 -6.34 2.35
N ALA A 60 5.84 -6.89 2.39
CA ALA A 60 7.08 -6.11 2.47
C ALA A 60 7.26 -5.13 1.29
N ASN A 61 6.81 -5.50 0.09
CA ASN A 61 6.92 -4.65 -1.09
C ASN A 61 6.06 -3.38 -0.98
N LEU A 62 4.87 -3.46 -0.38
CA LEU A 62 4.03 -2.30 -0.10
C LEU A 62 4.66 -1.39 0.95
N HIS A 63 5.29 -1.96 1.99
CA HIS A 63 6.05 -1.18 2.97
C HIS A 63 7.21 -0.42 2.33
N SER A 64 8.05 -1.11 1.53
CA SER A 64 9.15 -0.47 0.80
C SER A 64 8.67 0.59 -0.20
N TYR A 65 7.50 0.39 -0.81
CA TYR A 65 6.85 1.37 -1.67
C TYR A 65 6.41 2.62 -0.91
N CYS A 66 5.72 2.45 0.23
CA CYS A 66 5.28 3.58 1.06
C CYS A 66 6.47 4.37 1.63
N GLU A 67 7.53 3.69 2.06
CA GLU A 67 8.76 4.36 2.52
C GLU A 67 9.38 5.23 1.42
N ARG A 68 9.40 4.73 0.17
CA ARG A 68 9.91 5.49 -0.98
C ARG A 68 9.04 6.70 -1.31
N MET A 69 7.72 6.53 -1.32
CA MET A 69 6.78 7.63 -1.56
C MET A 69 6.96 8.73 -0.52
N LYS A 70 7.00 8.36 0.77
CA LYS A 70 7.27 9.26 1.88
C LYS A 70 8.58 10.02 1.66
N ASN A 71 9.71 9.32 1.60
CA ASN A 71 11.04 9.95 1.51
C ASN A 71 11.25 10.87 0.29
N GLN A 72 10.53 10.65 -0.82
CA GLN A 72 10.69 11.47 -2.02
C GLN A 72 9.71 12.64 -2.12
N TYR A 73 8.54 12.56 -1.49
CA TYR A 73 7.45 13.51 -1.77
C TYR A 73 6.65 13.99 -0.53
N TRP A 74 6.76 13.34 0.64
CA TRP A 74 6.05 13.71 1.89
C TRP A 74 6.96 13.75 3.11
#